data_AF-A0A2E6QAJ3-F1
#
_entry.id   AF-A0A2E6QAJ3-F1
#
_cell.length_a   1.000
_cell.length_b   1.000
_cell.length_c   1.000
_cell.angle_alpha   90.00
_cell.angle_beta   90.00
_cell.angle_gamma   90.00
#
_symmetry.space_group_name_H-M   'P 1'
#
loop_
_entity.id
_entity.type
_entity.pdbx_description
1 polymer ?
#
loop_
_entity_poly.entity_id
_entity_poly.type
_entity_poly.pdbx_seq_one_letter_code
_entity_poly.pdbx_strand_id
1 'polypeptide(L)'
;MGDQWRDLEKQTVTLPVKLGPITLPIRRTIYRSVHGPVIKNDNGYFAVRYGGMGNLGQLDAYYRLNKATDLDEFQAILARMDIPSTNFIYGDEDGNIAFIYNAALPDRAKGYASHGTDEVSEIRRLCPNAASENGQSSKIPNRAVESGAPAPLL
;
A
#
# COMPACT_ATOMS: atom_id res chain seq x y z
N MET A 1 -21.81 -8.66 -17.14
CA MET A 1 -22.34 -7.49 -16.40
C MET A 1 -21.78 -6.24 -17.06
N GLY A 2 -22.57 -5.54 -17.89
CA GLY A 2 -22.03 -4.40 -18.67
C GLY A 2 -23.04 -3.49 -19.37
N ASP A 3 -24.34 -3.79 -19.39
CA ASP A 3 -25.27 -3.12 -20.33
C ASP A 3 -26.06 -1.95 -19.75
N GLN A 4 -25.61 -1.34 -18.64
CA GLN A 4 -26.29 -0.18 -18.06
C GLN A 4 -25.35 1.01 -17.92
N TRP A 5 -25.68 2.08 -18.64
CA TRP A 5 -25.08 3.40 -18.44
C TRP A 5 -25.39 3.88 -17.02
N ARG A 6 -24.35 4.30 -16.30
CA ARG A 6 -24.47 4.91 -14.98
C ARG A 6 -23.91 6.32 -15.06
N ASP A 7 -24.70 7.29 -14.61
CA ASP A 7 -24.28 8.67 -14.56
C ASP A 7 -23.18 8.89 -13.52
N LEU A 8 -22.31 9.86 -13.79
CA LEU A 8 -21.32 10.32 -12.83
C LEU A 8 -21.98 11.26 -11.80
N GLU A 9 -21.66 11.03 -10.54
CA GLU A 9 -21.99 11.97 -9.48
C GLU A 9 -21.16 13.24 -9.66
N LYS A 10 -21.82 14.41 -9.55
CA LYS A 10 -21.19 15.73 -9.72
C LYS A 10 -21.36 16.53 -8.44
N GLN A 11 -20.26 17.05 -7.93
CA GLN A 11 -20.28 17.95 -6.77
C GLN A 11 -19.45 19.18 -7.08
N THR A 12 -19.98 20.38 -6.80
CA THR A 12 -19.21 21.62 -6.90
C THR A 12 -18.61 21.93 -5.53
N VAL A 13 -17.29 22.06 -5.48
CA VAL A 13 -16.53 22.43 -4.29
C VAL A 13 -15.85 23.78 -4.49
N THR A 14 -15.73 24.55 -3.41
CA THR A 14 -15.00 25.82 -3.43
C THR A 14 -13.62 25.60 -2.82
N LEU A 15 -12.58 25.84 -3.61
CA LEU A 15 -11.19 25.71 -3.20
C LEU A 15 -10.61 27.11 -2.94
N PRO A 16 -10.16 27.41 -1.71
CA PRO A 16 -9.43 28.65 -1.45
C PRO A 16 -8.03 28.54 -2.06
N VAL A 17 -7.73 29.37 -3.07
CA VAL A 17 -6.43 29.40 -3.72
C VAL A 17 -5.72 30.70 -3.38
N LYS A 18 -4.52 30.58 -2.80
CA LYS A 18 -3.68 31.72 -2.46
C LYS A 18 -2.95 32.24 -3.69
N LEU A 19 -3.11 33.53 -3.97
CA LEU A 19 -2.40 34.26 -5.03
C LEU A 19 -1.75 35.50 -4.40
N GLY A 20 -0.50 35.36 -3.96
CA GLY A 20 0.21 36.41 -3.23
C GLY A 20 -0.46 36.74 -1.88
N PRO A 21 -0.80 38.01 -1.60
CA PRO A 21 -1.47 38.40 -0.35
C PRO A 21 -2.98 38.11 -0.34
N ILE A 22 -3.58 37.68 -1.46
CA ILE A 22 -5.03 37.49 -1.60
C ILE A 22 -5.36 35.99 -1.69
N THR A 23 -6.47 35.57 -1.08
CA THR A 23 -7.03 34.22 -1.23
C THR A 23 -8.34 34.29 -2.01
N LEU A 24 -8.40 33.64 -3.17
CA LEU A 24 -9.58 33.62 -4.05
C LEU A 24 -10.37 32.31 -3.89
N PRO A 25 -11.71 32.36 -3.75
CA PRO A 25 -12.54 31.16 -3.71
C PRO A 25 -12.84 30.66 -5.14
N ILE A 26 -12.12 29.63 -5.60
CA ILE A 26 -12.30 29.05 -6.93
C ILE A 26 -13.26 27.87 -6.85
N ARG A 27 -14.37 27.92 -7.59
CA ARG A 27 -15.30 26.79 -7.71
C ARG A 27 -14.79 25.76 -8.71
N ARG A 28 -14.78 24.49 -8.32
CA ARG A 28 -14.42 23.35 -9.17
C ARG A 28 -15.48 22.26 -9.07
N THR A 29 -15.86 21.68 -10.19
CA THR A 29 -16.72 20.50 -10.23
C THR A 29 -15.85 19.26 -10.16
N ILE A 30 -16.09 18.42 -9.14
CA ILE A 30 -15.50 17.10 -9.00
C ILE A 30 -16.52 16.04 -9.44
N TYR A 31 -16.00 14.95 -10.01
CA TYR A 31 -16.78 13.84 -10.52
C TYR A 31 -16.45 12.57 -9.73
N ARG A 32 -17.46 11.75 -9.43
CA ARG A 32 -17.29 10.42 -8.84
C ARG A 32 -18.05 9.38 -9.65
N SER A 33 -17.46 8.20 -9.75
CA SER A 33 -18.05 7.02 -10.37
C SER A 33 -18.12 5.89 -9.35
N VAL A 34 -18.77 4.79 -9.73
CA VAL A 34 -18.75 3.54 -8.95
C VAL A 34 -17.34 2.98 -8.72
N HIS A 35 -16.37 3.37 -9.54
CA HIS A 35 -14.98 2.94 -9.41
C HIS A 35 -14.15 3.88 -8.52
N GLY A 36 -14.62 5.09 -8.21
CA GLY A 36 -13.88 6.08 -7.44
C GLY A 36 -13.87 7.48 -8.07
N PRO A 37 -12.97 8.36 -7.62
CA PRO A 37 -12.85 9.71 -8.14
C PRO A 37 -12.50 9.70 -9.64
N VAL A 38 -13.06 10.67 -10.36
CA VAL A 38 -12.88 10.80 -11.80
C VAL A 38 -12.10 12.07 -12.11
N ILE A 39 -11.03 11.91 -12.88
CA ILE A 39 -10.21 13.01 -13.41
C ILE A 39 -10.72 13.33 -14.81
N LYS A 40 -11.09 14.59 -15.04
CA LYS A 40 -11.46 15.11 -16.35
C LYS A 40 -10.29 15.91 -16.93
N ASN A 41 -9.89 15.58 -18.14
CA ASN A 41 -8.91 16.34 -18.93
C ASN A 41 -9.38 16.44 -20.39
N ASP A 42 -8.53 17.00 -21.27
CA ASP A 42 -8.84 17.18 -22.70
C ASP A 42 -9.04 15.85 -23.44
N ASN A 43 -8.49 14.75 -22.90
CA ASN A 43 -8.59 13.41 -23.46
C ASN A 43 -9.82 12.63 -22.94
N GLY A 44 -10.61 13.20 -22.02
CA GLY A 44 -11.84 12.58 -21.52
C GLY A 44 -11.90 12.44 -19.99
N TYR A 45 -12.56 11.37 -19.54
CA TYR A 45 -12.84 11.09 -18.12
C TYR A 45 -12.19 9.77 -17.70
N PHE A 46 -11.36 9.82 -16.66
CA PHE A 46 -10.60 8.68 -16.16
C PHE A 46 -10.95 8.42 -14.70
N ALA A 47 -11.54 7.26 -14.41
CA ALA A 47 -11.84 6.84 -13.04
C ALA A 47 -10.64 6.14 -12.41
N VAL A 48 -10.29 6.50 -11.18
CA VAL A 48 -9.16 5.92 -10.45
C VAL A 48 -9.65 5.02 -9.33
N ARG A 49 -9.23 3.75 -9.34
CA ARG A 49 -9.45 2.76 -8.26
C ARG A 49 -8.09 2.25 -7.79
N TYR A 50 -7.85 2.26 -6.48
CA TYR A 50 -6.60 1.76 -5.88
C TYR A 50 -6.87 0.85 -4.67
N GLY A 51 -5.90 -0.01 -4.33
CA GLY A 51 -5.96 -0.92 -3.18
C GLY A 51 -6.01 -0.14 -1.85
N GLY A 52 -6.85 -0.57 -0.92
CA GLY A 52 -7.05 0.12 0.37
C GLY A 52 -7.97 1.36 0.32
N MET A 53 -8.53 1.74 -0.84
CA MET A 53 -9.51 2.83 -0.90
C MET A 53 -10.73 2.52 -0.01
N GLY A 54 -11.00 3.40 0.95
CA GLY A 54 -12.09 3.23 1.93
C GLY A 54 -11.70 2.46 3.19
N ASN A 55 -10.45 2.00 3.31
CA ASN A 55 -9.97 1.35 4.52
C ASN A 55 -9.37 2.38 5.50
N LEU A 56 -9.88 2.41 6.73
CA LEU A 56 -9.38 3.26 7.83
C LEU A 56 -8.50 2.48 8.83
N GLY A 57 -8.37 1.15 8.66
CA GLY A 57 -7.61 0.27 9.54
C GLY A 57 -6.11 0.54 9.54
N GLN A 58 -5.60 1.29 8.55
CA GLN A 58 -4.17 1.58 8.43
C GLN A 58 -3.58 2.23 9.70
N LEU A 59 -4.31 3.16 10.34
CA LEU A 59 -3.84 3.82 11.55
C LEU A 59 -3.77 2.85 12.74
N ASP A 60 -4.81 2.03 12.93
CA ASP A 60 -4.83 0.99 13.96
C ASP A 60 -3.74 -0.06 13.73
N ALA A 61 -3.49 -0.44 12.47
CA ALA A 61 -2.42 -1.35 12.10
C ALA A 61 -1.05 -0.81 12.47
N TYR A 62 -0.73 0.43 12.11
CA TYR A 62 0.55 1.01 12.54
C TYR A 62 0.66 1.15 14.06
N TYR A 63 -0.40 1.54 14.75
CA TYR A 63 -0.39 1.62 16.20
C TYR A 63 -0.08 0.27 16.85
N ARG A 64 -0.76 -0.80 16.40
CA ARG A 64 -0.58 -2.16 16.93
C ARG A 64 0.78 -2.75 16.56
N LEU A 65 1.31 -2.49 15.35
CA LEU A 65 2.65 -2.95 14.98
C LEU A 65 3.73 -2.42 15.93
N ASN A 66 3.58 -1.17 16.38
CA ASN A 66 4.48 -0.56 17.37
C ASN A 66 4.28 -1.10 18.80
N LYS A 67 3.23 -1.88 19.03
CA LYS A 67 2.90 -2.50 20.32
C LYS A 67 3.06 -4.01 20.33
N ALA A 68 3.32 -4.62 19.17
CA ALA A 68 3.49 -6.05 19.04
C ALA A 68 4.67 -6.52 19.89
N THR A 69 4.46 -7.54 20.71
CA THR A 69 5.52 -8.05 21.61
C THR A 69 6.34 -9.18 21.00
N ASP A 70 5.81 -9.82 19.96
CA ASP A 70 6.45 -10.96 19.30
C ASP A 70 6.18 -10.96 17.78
N LEU A 71 6.92 -11.80 17.06
CA LEU A 71 6.83 -11.92 15.61
C LEU A 71 5.45 -12.40 15.14
N ASP A 72 4.80 -13.28 15.91
CA ASP A 72 3.49 -13.84 15.55
C ASP A 72 2.40 -12.76 15.59
N GLU A 73 2.39 -11.92 16.63
CA GLU A 73 1.51 -10.76 16.74
C GLU A 73 1.77 -9.77 15.60
N PHE A 74 3.04 -9.49 15.30
CA PHE A 74 3.43 -8.62 14.19
C PHE A 74 2.89 -9.12 12.84
N GLN A 75 3.05 -10.42 12.57
CA GLN A 75 2.53 -11.06 11.35
C GLN A 75 0.99 -11.07 11.31
N ALA A 76 0.33 -11.36 12.42
CA ALA A 76 -1.13 -11.35 12.50
C ALA A 76 -1.72 -9.97 12.19
N ILE A 77 -1.04 -8.89 12.63
CA ILE A 77 -1.46 -7.52 12.34
C ILE A 77 -1.30 -7.20 10.84
N LEU A 78 -0.19 -7.61 10.22
CA LEU A 78 0.05 -7.39 8.79
C LEU A 78 -0.89 -8.18 7.89
N ALA A 79 -1.26 -9.40 8.30
CA ALA A 79 -2.20 -10.26 7.57
C ALA A 79 -3.60 -9.65 7.37
N ARG A 80 -3.95 -8.60 8.12
CA ARG A 80 -5.20 -7.84 7.95
C ARG A 80 -5.27 -7.06 6.63
N MET A 81 -4.14 -6.87 5.94
CA MET A 81 -4.05 -6.11 4.68
C MET A 81 -4.55 -4.67 4.80
N ASP A 82 -4.47 -4.11 6.02
CA ASP A 82 -4.89 -2.73 6.31
C ASP A 82 -3.89 -1.70 5.81
N ILE A 83 -2.64 -2.11 5.57
CA ILE A 83 -1.57 -1.28 5.04
C ILE A 83 -1.40 -1.63 3.56
N PRO A 84 -1.72 -0.71 2.63
CA PRO A 84 -1.91 -1.06 1.23
C PRO A 84 -0.60 -1.35 0.48
N SER A 85 0.55 -0.82 0.89
CA SER A 85 1.84 -1.08 0.23
C SER A 85 3.02 -0.53 1.04
N THR A 86 3.72 -1.38 1.80
CA THR A 86 4.94 -1.03 2.55
C THR A 86 5.83 -2.26 2.79
N ASN A 87 7.14 -2.07 2.81
CA ASN A 87 8.11 -3.08 3.29
C ASN A 87 8.33 -2.91 4.80
N PHE A 88 8.23 -4.01 5.55
CA PHE A 88 8.46 -4.04 6.99
C PHE A 88 9.73 -4.80 7.33
N ILE A 89 10.44 -4.30 8.33
CA ILE A 89 11.56 -4.97 8.96
C ILE A 89 11.21 -5.15 10.43
N TYR A 90 11.40 -6.35 10.96
CA TYR A 90 11.15 -6.69 12.37
C TYR A 90 12.44 -7.19 13.02
N GLY A 91 12.59 -6.91 14.32
CA GLY A 91 13.67 -7.40 15.17
C GLY A 91 13.23 -7.46 16.64
N ASP A 92 13.53 -8.55 17.35
CA ASP A 92 13.20 -8.72 18.78
C ASP A 92 14.39 -9.21 19.64
N GLU A 93 14.15 -9.30 20.96
CA GLU A 93 15.17 -9.71 21.95
C GLU A 93 15.54 -11.20 21.87
N ASP A 94 14.66 -12.03 21.32
CA ASP A 94 14.90 -13.45 21.05
C ASP A 94 15.81 -13.67 19.81
N GLY A 95 16.16 -12.58 19.13
CA GLY A 95 17.03 -12.58 17.96
C GLY A 95 16.31 -12.94 16.66
N ASN A 96 14.98 -12.85 16.64
CA ASN A 96 14.21 -12.98 15.40
C ASN A 96 14.38 -11.70 14.58
N ILE A 97 14.66 -11.86 13.29
CA ILE A 97 14.73 -10.77 12.31
C ILE A 97 13.90 -11.20 11.12
N ALA A 98 13.01 -10.32 10.64
CA ALA A 98 12.18 -10.60 9.48
C ALA A 98 12.12 -9.41 8.52
N PHE A 99 12.04 -9.71 7.22
CA PHE A 99 11.72 -8.77 6.17
C PHE A 99 10.40 -9.20 5.52
N ILE A 100 9.40 -8.31 5.49
CA ILE A 100 8.05 -8.61 5.05
C ILE A 100 7.63 -7.60 3.98
N TYR A 101 7.42 -8.10 2.76
CA TYR A 101 6.82 -7.34 1.66
C TYR A 101 5.29 -7.39 1.78
N ASN A 102 4.65 -6.29 2.18
CA ASN A 102 3.20 -6.25 2.37
C ASN A 102 2.52 -5.31 1.36
N ALA A 103 1.62 -5.87 0.52
CA ALA A 103 0.89 -5.10 -0.49
C ALA A 103 -0.55 -5.61 -0.70
N ALA A 104 -1.53 -4.71 -0.57
CA ALA A 104 -2.94 -4.97 -0.86
C ALA A 104 -3.22 -4.91 -2.36
N LEU A 105 -2.70 -5.89 -3.09
CA LEU A 105 -2.81 -5.97 -4.55
C LEU A 105 -4.21 -6.46 -4.97
N PRO A 106 -4.86 -5.80 -5.94
CA PRO A 106 -6.14 -6.25 -6.45
C PRO A 106 -5.97 -7.56 -7.23
N ASP A 107 -6.91 -8.49 -7.04
CA ASP A 107 -6.98 -9.70 -7.84
C ASP A 107 -7.43 -9.35 -9.26
N ARG A 108 -6.64 -9.74 -10.27
CA ARG A 108 -6.87 -9.40 -11.67
C ARG A 108 -7.03 -10.68 -12.48
N ALA A 109 -8.00 -10.69 -13.38
CA ALA A 109 -8.12 -11.73 -14.38
C ALA A 109 -6.87 -11.75 -15.29
N LYS A 110 -6.48 -12.95 -15.73
CA LYS A 110 -5.32 -13.14 -16.62
C LYS A 110 -5.40 -12.25 -17.85
N GLY A 111 -4.30 -11.58 -18.20
CA GLY A 111 -4.18 -10.72 -19.39
C GLY A 111 -4.50 -9.23 -19.18
N TYR A 112 -4.96 -8.81 -18.00
CA TYR A 112 -5.25 -7.39 -17.70
C TYR A 112 -4.12 -6.67 -16.92
N ALA A 113 -2.94 -7.28 -16.79
CA ALA A 113 -1.75 -6.60 -16.29
C ALA A 113 -1.19 -5.69 -17.40
N SER A 114 -1.38 -4.37 -17.28
CA SER A 114 -1.01 -3.43 -18.34
C SER A 114 0.50 -3.30 -18.56
N HIS A 115 1.36 -3.86 -17.71
CA HIS A 115 2.77 -4.16 -17.99
C HIS A 115 3.01 -5.56 -17.40
N GLY A 116 3.60 -6.46 -18.17
CA GLY A 116 3.67 -7.88 -17.85
C GLY A 116 4.25 -8.16 -16.46
N THR A 117 3.39 -8.57 -15.54
CA THR A 117 3.74 -9.39 -14.37
C THR A 117 2.53 -10.25 -14.04
N ASP A 118 2.46 -11.44 -14.66
CA ASP A 118 1.67 -12.58 -14.16
C ASP A 118 2.14 -13.01 -12.75
N GLU A 119 3.25 -12.43 -12.27
CA GLU A 119 3.86 -12.54 -10.96
C GLU A 119 2.88 -12.33 -9.80
N VAL A 120 1.93 -11.39 -9.85
CA VAL A 120 1.02 -11.15 -8.70
C VAL A 120 0.07 -12.33 -8.46
N SER A 121 -0.36 -12.99 -9.54
CA SER A 121 -1.19 -14.18 -9.47
C SER A 121 -0.39 -15.43 -9.07
N GLU A 122 0.89 -15.49 -9.45
CA GLU A 122 1.82 -16.53 -8.99
C GLU A 122 2.24 -16.34 -7.54
N ILE A 123 2.56 -15.13 -7.08
CA ILE A 123 2.88 -14.79 -5.69
C ILE A 123 1.74 -15.25 -4.77
N ARG A 124 0.48 -14.97 -5.14
CA ARG A 124 -0.69 -15.40 -4.36
C ARG A 124 -0.97 -16.91 -4.44
N ARG A 125 -0.49 -17.60 -5.49
CA ARG A 125 -0.64 -19.06 -5.68
C ARG A 125 0.49 -19.85 -5.02
N LEU A 126 1.72 -19.34 -5.05
CA LEU A 126 2.92 -19.90 -4.43
C LEU A 126 2.92 -19.64 -2.93
N CYS A 127 2.34 -18.53 -2.50
CA CYS A 127 2.15 -18.17 -1.10
C CYS A 127 0.68 -17.78 -0.88
N PRO A 128 -0.22 -18.71 -0.51
CA PRO A 128 -1.60 -18.36 -0.14
C PRO A 128 -1.67 -17.37 1.04
N ASN A 129 -0.56 -17.22 1.77
CA ASN A 129 -0.32 -16.24 2.82
C ASN A 129 0.64 -15.10 2.40
N ALA A 130 0.87 -14.81 1.11
CA ALA A 130 1.88 -13.85 0.57
C ALA A 130 1.80 -12.38 1.05
N ALA A 131 0.95 -12.05 2.00
CA ALA A 131 1.18 -10.92 2.91
C ALA A 131 2.37 -11.17 3.88
N SER A 132 2.85 -12.41 3.91
CA SER A 132 3.97 -12.95 4.67
C SER A 132 4.68 -13.95 3.75
N GLU A 133 5.48 -13.44 2.80
CA GLU A 133 6.68 -14.20 2.50
C GLU A 133 7.48 -14.22 3.81
N ASN A 134 7.70 -15.43 4.34
CA ASN A 134 8.76 -15.72 5.28
C ASN A 134 10.08 -15.38 4.58
N GLY A 135 10.38 -14.08 4.49
CA GLY A 135 11.67 -13.56 4.09
C GLY A 135 12.67 -14.07 5.10
N GLN A 136 13.37 -15.13 4.71
CA GLN A 136 14.60 -15.62 5.30
C GLN A 136 14.69 -15.37 6.82
N SER A 137 14.11 -16.26 7.63
CA SER A 137 14.58 -16.43 9.01
C SER A 137 16.00 -17.01 8.94
N SER A 138 16.96 -16.17 8.55
CA SER A 138 18.34 -16.40 8.89
C SER A 138 18.45 -15.87 10.31
N LYS A 139 18.47 -16.77 11.29
CA LYS A 139 19.15 -16.47 12.56
C LYS A 139 20.53 -15.98 12.17
N ILE A 140 20.76 -14.67 12.17
CA ILE A 140 22.11 -14.14 12.04
C ILE A 140 22.73 -14.48 13.39
N PRO A 141 23.61 -15.49 13.51
CA PRO A 141 24.23 -15.78 14.79
C PRO A 141 24.95 -14.51 15.25
N ASN A 142 24.83 -14.22 16.54
CA ASN A 142 25.31 -13.03 17.24
C ASN A 142 26.86 -12.91 17.28
N ARG A 143 27.55 -13.28 16.20
CA ARG A 143 29.01 -13.33 16.07
C ARG A 143 29.56 -12.31 15.07
N ALA A 144 28.70 -11.51 14.43
CA ALA A 144 29.11 -10.53 13.43
C ALA A 144 29.31 -9.10 13.99
N VAL A 145 29.37 -8.92 15.32
CA VAL A 145 29.60 -7.61 15.96
C VAL A 145 31.05 -7.45 16.48
N GLU A 146 31.95 -8.41 16.27
CA GLU A 146 33.32 -8.35 16.83
C GLU A 146 34.48 -8.27 15.82
N SER A 147 34.27 -8.14 14.51
CA SER A 147 35.39 -7.83 13.60
C SER A 147 35.41 -6.34 13.23
N GLY A 148 36.03 -5.54 14.11
CA GLY A 148 36.43 -4.18 13.79
C GLY A 148 37.36 -4.14 12.58
N ALA A 149 36.87 -3.62 11.45
CA ALA A 149 37.70 -3.17 10.34
C ALA A 149 37.18 -1.80 9.91
N PRO A 150 38.02 -0.74 9.91
CA PRO A 150 37.58 0.60 9.53
C PRO A 150 37.25 0.65 8.03
N ALA A 151 36.10 1.27 7.70
CA ALA A 151 35.69 1.53 6.32
C ALA A 151 36.68 2.50 5.65
N PRO A 152 37.16 2.22 4.41
CA PRO A 152 37.98 3.16 3.68
C PRO A 152 37.09 4.30 3.14
N LEU A 153 37.52 5.53 3.38
CA LEU A 153 36.96 6.73 2.76
C LEU A 153 37.39 6.79 1.30
N LEU A 154 36.41 6.80 0.39
CA LEU A 154 36.42 7.53 -0.89
C LEU A 154 34.98 7.86 -1.29
#